data_AF-A0A2E7VBK9-F1
#
_entry.id   AF-A0A2E7VBK9-F1
#
_cell.length_a   1.000
_cell.length_b   1.000
_cell.length_c   1.000
_cell.angle_alpha   90.00
_cell.angle_beta   90.00
_cell.angle_gamma   90.00
#
_symmetry.space_group_name_H-M   'P 1'
#
loop_
_entity.id
_entity.type
_entity.pdbx_description
1 polymer ?
#
loop_
_entity_poly.entity_id
_entity_poly.type
_entity_poly.pdbx_seq_one_letter_code
_entity_poly.pdbx_strand_id
1 'polypeptide(L)'
;MSLDLAVFWGNLAAIFGAISIFTTLIFVVIELRKNFEQFRLIREIHLHDVQNQYYLFWSQPKNAELVLKGSKNFNELTDEEKFSFENYVEFRIRFFHLGSI
;
A
#
# COMPACT_ATOMS: atom_id res chain seq x y z
N MET A 1 -14.85 -3.40 -60.09
CA MET A 1 -16.09 -3.64 -59.31
C MET A 1 -15.87 -4.55 -58.10
N SER A 2 -15.32 -5.77 -58.22
CA SER A 2 -15.04 -6.64 -57.04
C SER A 2 -13.86 -6.14 -56.19
N LEU A 3 -12.84 -5.56 -56.82
CA LEU A 3 -11.63 -5.06 -56.15
C LEU A 3 -11.91 -3.79 -55.33
N ASP A 4 -12.72 -2.87 -55.85
CA ASP A 4 -13.12 -1.63 -55.16
C ASP A 4 -13.99 -1.93 -53.93
N LEU A 5 -14.84 -2.96 -54.03
CA LEU A 5 -15.65 -3.41 -52.90
C LEU A 5 -14.78 -4.01 -51.79
N ALA A 6 -13.77 -4.82 -52.15
CA ALA A 6 -12.84 -5.41 -51.19
C ALA A 6 -12.01 -4.34 -50.46
N VAL A 7 -11.53 -3.31 -51.18
CA VAL A 7 -10.82 -2.17 -50.59
C VAL A 7 -11.74 -1.37 -49.66
N PHE A 8 -13.00 -1.15 -50.05
CA PHE A 8 -13.99 -0.48 -49.19
C PHE A 8 -14.23 -1.23 -47.87
N TRP A 9 -14.45 -2.55 -47.93
CA TRP A 9 -14.61 -3.37 -46.72
C TRP A 9 -13.35 -3.43 -45.87
N GLY A 10 -12.16 -3.47 -46.50
CA GLY A 10 -10.88 -3.40 -45.80
C GLY A 10 -10.69 -2.08 -45.04
N ASN A 11 -11.05 -0.95 -45.66
CA ASN A 11 -10.99 0.36 -45.02
C ASN A 11 -12.00 0.47 -43.85
N LEU A 12 -13.22 -0.04 -44.03
CA LEU A 12 -14.21 -0.13 -42.96
C LEU A 12 -13.70 -0.95 -41.77
N ALA A 13 -13.14 -2.13 -42.04
CA ALA A 13 -12.57 -3.00 -41.01
C ALA A 13 -11.43 -2.31 -40.25
N ALA A 14 -10.56 -1.58 -40.96
CA ALA A 14 -9.47 -0.81 -40.34
C ALA A 14 -10.00 0.31 -39.42
N ILE A 15 -11.05 1.02 -39.83
CA ILE A 15 -11.69 2.06 -39.01
C ILE A 15 -12.28 1.44 -37.74
N PHE A 16 -13.02 0.33 -37.86
CA PHE A 16 -13.57 -0.35 -36.69
C PHE A 16 -12.48 -0.90 -35.76
N GLY A 17 -11.39 -1.44 -36.32
CA GLY A 17 -10.22 -1.87 -35.56
C GLY A 17 -9.59 -0.72 -34.78
N ALA A 18 -9.40 0.44 -35.42
CA ALA A 18 -8.86 1.63 -34.77
C ALA A 18 -9.77 2.14 -33.64
N ILE A 19 -11.09 2.18 -33.85
CA ILE A 19 -12.07 2.56 -32.82
C ILE A 19 -12.04 1.57 -31.65
N SER A 20 -11.93 0.27 -31.93
CA SER A 20 -11.84 -0.76 -30.90
C SER A 20 -10.59 -0.59 -30.04
N ILE A 21 -9.42 -0.42 -30.65
CA ILE A 21 -8.16 -0.18 -29.93
C ILE A 21 -8.27 1.07 -29.06
N PHE A 22 -8.79 2.16 -29.62
CA PHE A 22 -8.95 3.42 -28.90
C PHE A 22 -9.88 3.27 -27.68
N THR A 23 -11.00 2.57 -27.85
CA THR A 23 -11.96 2.31 -26.77
C THR A 23 -11.34 1.43 -25.68
N THR A 24 -10.58 0.39 -26.07
CA THR A 24 -9.85 -0.46 -25.12
C THR A 24 -8.82 0.35 -24.32
N LEU A 25 -8.08 1.26 -24.96
CA LEU A 25 -7.13 2.11 -24.26
C LEU A 25 -7.81 3.02 -23.23
N ILE A 26 -8.95 3.63 -23.58
CA ILE A 26 -9.74 4.43 -22.62
C ILE A 26 -10.16 3.57 -21.43
N PHE A 27 -10.65 2.37 -21.69
CA PHE A 27 -11.07 1.44 -20.65
C PHE A 27 -9.92 1.07 -19.72
N VAL A 28 -8.74 0.72 -20.25
CA VAL A 28 -7.53 0.40 -19.47
C VAL A 28 -7.13 1.57 -18.58
N VAL A 29 -7.16 2.81 -19.08
CA VAL A 29 -6.84 3.99 -18.27
C VAL A 29 -7.83 4.17 -17.11
N ILE A 30 -9.12 3.92 -17.34
CA ILE A 30 -10.14 4.00 -16.29
C ILE A 30 -9.92 2.91 -15.23
N GLU A 31 -9.67 1.67 -15.65
CA GLU A 31 -9.40 0.56 -14.73
C GLU A 31 -8.14 0.80 -13.91
N LEU A 32 -7.06 1.29 -14.53
CA LEU A 32 -5.84 1.63 -13.81
C LEU A 32 -6.10 2.68 -12.73
N ARG A 33 -6.83 3.76 -13.04
CA ARG A 33 -7.18 4.78 -12.05
C ARG A 33 -7.95 4.20 -10.87
N LYS A 34 -8.97 3.37 -11.14
CA LYS A 34 -9.74 2.70 -10.09
C LYS A 34 -8.88 1.76 -9.24
N ASN A 35 -8.01 0.98 -9.87
CA ASN A 35 -7.10 0.07 -9.19
C ASN A 35 -6.09 0.82 -8.31
N PHE A 36 -5.56 1.96 -8.77
CA PHE A 36 -4.67 2.80 -7.97
C PHE A 36 -5.37 3.39 -6.75
N GLU A 37 -6.61 3.87 -6.89
CA GLU A 37 -7.40 4.37 -5.76
C GLU A 37 -7.68 3.27 -4.73
N GLN A 38 -8.09 2.07 -5.19
CA GLN A 38 -8.29 0.91 -4.32
C GLN A 38 -6.99 0.49 -3.62
N PHE A 39 -5.88 0.43 -4.34
CA PHE A 39 -4.58 0.09 -3.77
C PHE A 39 -4.16 1.09 -2.69
N ARG A 40 -4.39 2.40 -2.92
CA ARG A 40 -4.09 3.44 -1.93
C ARG A 40 -4.91 3.24 -0.66
N LEU A 41 -6.21 2.97 -0.78
CA LEU A 41 -7.09 2.70 0.37
C LEU A 41 -6.66 1.44 1.14
N ILE A 42 -6.34 0.35 0.45
CA ILE A 42 -5.86 -0.88 1.08
C ILE A 42 -4.54 -0.64 1.83
N ARG A 43 -3.62 0.12 1.23
CA ARG A 43 -2.35 0.47 1.88
C ARG A 43 -2.58 1.27 3.16
N GLU A 44 -3.47 2.25 3.13
CA GLU A 44 -3.81 3.06 4.29
C GLU A 44 -4.44 2.21 5.42
N ILE A 45 -5.41 1.36 5.07
CA ILE A 45 -6.02 0.42 6.01
C ILE A 45 -4.96 -0.52 6.61
N HIS A 46 -4.08 -1.07 5.78
CA HIS A 46 -3.02 -1.96 6.25
C HIS A 46 -2.04 -1.24 7.18
N LEU A 47 -1.65 0.00 6.88
CA LEU A 47 -0.81 0.80 7.76
C LEU A 47 -1.49 1.04 9.12
N HIS A 48 -2.77 1.37 9.12
CA HIS A 48 -3.56 1.52 10.35
C HIS A 48 -3.67 0.21 11.14
N ASP A 49 -3.88 -0.93 10.47
CA ASP A 49 -3.95 -2.23 11.13
C ASP A 49 -2.61 -2.62 11.77
N VAL A 50 -1.49 -2.44 11.05
CA VAL A 50 -0.15 -2.68 11.60
C VAL A 50 0.13 -1.77 12.80
N GLN A 51 -0.25 -0.49 12.73
CA GLN A 51 -0.14 0.43 13.87
C GLN A 51 -0.98 -0.05 15.06
N ASN A 52 -2.23 -0.45 14.83
CA ASN A 52 -3.11 -0.94 15.89
C ASN A 52 -2.56 -2.21 16.54
N GLN A 53 -2.11 -3.18 15.75
CA GLN A 53 -1.48 -4.40 16.27
C GLN A 53 -0.23 -4.10 17.08
N TYR A 54 0.59 -3.16 16.62
CA TYR A 54 1.75 -2.68 17.34
C TYR A 54 1.37 -2.08 18.70
N TYR A 55 0.40 -1.16 18.74
CA TYR A 55 -0.09 -0.59 20.00
C TYR A 55 -0.66 -1.65 20.93
N LEU A 56 -1.52 -2.54 20.42
CA LEU A 56 -2.11 -3.62 21.20
C LEU A 56 -1.06 -4.55 21.81
N PHE A 57 -0.03 -4.93 21.04
CA PHE A 57 1.06 -5.76 21.51
C PHE A 57 1.82 -5.09 22.66
N TRP A 58 2.20 -3.82 22.50
CA TRP A 58 2.94 -3.08 23.52
C TRP A 58 2.09 -2.62 24.71
N SER A 59 0.77 -2.61 24.58
CA SER A 59 -0.17 -2.38 25.68
C SER A 59 -0.44 -3.62 26.54
N GLN A 60 0.02 -4.81 26.14
CA GLN A 60 -0.10 -5.99 26.99
C GLN A 60 0.68 -5.80 28.30
N PRO A 61 0.18 -6.25 29.47
CA PRO A 61 0.76 -5.91 30.77
C PRO A 61 2.27 -6.13 30.88
N LYS A 62 2.77 -7.28 30.41
CA LYS A 62 4.21 -7.62 30.43
C LYS A 62 5.05 -6.67 29.57
N ASN A 63 4.56 -6.33 28.38
CA ASN A 63 5.28 -5.47 27.44
C ASN A 63 5.21 -4.01 27.89
N ALA A 64 4.07 -3.58 28.43
CA ALA A 64 3.89 -2.28 29.04
C ALA A 64 4.83 -2.09 30.25
N GLU A 65 5.01 -3.12 31.08
CA GLU A 65 5.98 -3.10 32.18
C GLU A 65 7.41 -2.89 31.68
N LEU A 66 7.83 -3.63 30.65
CA LEU A 66 9.13 -3.44 30.01
C LEU A 66 9.30 -2.01 29.47
N VAL A 67 8.27 -1.48 28.79
CA VAL A 67 8.29 -0.11 28.28
C VAL A 67 8.44 0.90 29.42
N LEU A 68 7.72 0.73 30.52
CA LEU A 68 7.81 1.62 31.68
C LEU A 68 9.17 1.52 32.38
N LYS A 69 9.71 0.30 32.52
CA LYS A 69 11.04 0.05 33.09
C LYS A 69 12.13 0.70 32.24
N GLY A 70 12.13 0.44 30.93
CA GLY A 70 13.09 1.01 29.99
C GLY A 70 13.00 2.54 29.89
N SER A 71 11.79 3.09 29.97
CA SER A 71 11.58 4.55 29.98
C SER A 71 12.10 5.23 31.25
N LYS A 72 12.15 4.50 32.38
CA LYS A 72 12.69 5.01 33.66
C LYS A 72 14.22 4.89 33.70
N ASN A 73 14.75 3.71 33.41
CA ASN A 73 16.18 3.47 33.41
C ASN A 73 16.55 2.33 32.45
N PHE A 74 17.03 2.69 31.26
CA PHE A 74 17.46 1.73 30.24
C PHE A 74 18.65 0.86 30.68
N ASN A 75 19.51 1.35 31.58
CA ASN A 75 20.70 0.62 32.01
C ASN A 75 20.37 -0.57 32.92
N GLU A 76 19.19 -0.58 33.55
CA GLU A 76 18.70 -1.67 34.41
C GLU A 76 18.01 -2.80 33.63
N LEU A 77 17.92 -2.67 32.31
CA LEU A 77 17.39 -3.71 31.43
C LEU A 77 18.44 -4.80 31.18
N THR A 78 17.99 -6.05 31.10
CA THR A 78 18.81 -7.14 30.54
C THR A 78 19.04 -6.91 29.05
N ASP A 79 20.01 -7.59 28.44
CA ASP A 79 20.30 -7.40 27.01
C ASP A 79 19.10 -7.78 26.11
N GLU A 80 18.32 -8.79 26.51
CA GLU A 80 17.07 -9.18 25.83
C GLU A 80 15.98 -8.11 25.95
N GLU A 81 15.85 -7.52 27.14
CA GLU A 81 14.93 -6.42 27.41
C GLU A 81 15.32 -5.15 26.63
N LYS A 82 16.62 -4.85 26.55
CA LYS A 82 17.16 -3.72 25.76
C LYS A 82 16.82 -3.88 24.28
N PHE A 83 17.08 -5.05 23.71
CA PHE A 83 16.75 -5.32 22.31
C PHE A 83 15.25 -5.13 22.05
N SER A 84 14.40 -5.64 22.93
CA SER A 84 12.94 -5.50 22.81
C SER A 84 12.50 -4.04 22.93
N PHE A 85 13.07 -3.28 23.88
CA PHE A 85 12.78 -1.87 24.08
C PHE A 85 13.29 -0.98 22.93
N GLU A 86 14.44 -1.29 22.35
CA GLU A 86 14.96 -0.60 21.17
C GLU A 86 14.05 -0.80 19.97
N ASN A 87 13.55 -2.03 19.74
CA ASN A 87 12.55 -2.29 18.70
C ASN A 87 11.28 -1.47 18.93
N TYR A 88 10.80 -1.36 20.17
CA TYR A 88 9.68 -0.47 20.51
C TYR A 88 9.97 0.99 20.12
N VAL A 89 11.15 1.51 20.45
CA VAL A 89 11.51 2.89 20.11
C VAL A 89 11.61 3.05 18.58
N GLU A 90 12.30 2.14 17.89
CA GLU A 90 12.50 2.20 16.45
C GLU A 90 11.19 2.14 15.68
N PHE A 91 10.28 1.21 16.03
CA PHE A 91 8.97 1.13 15.40
C PHE A 91 8.14 2.39 15.66
N ARG A 92 8.15 2.95 16.87
CA ARG A 92 7.50 4.24 17.13
C ARG A 92 8.07 5.34 16.23
N ILE A 93 9.39 5.46 16.12
CA ILE A 93 10.04 6.46 15.27
C ILE A 93 9.64 6.26 13.81
N ARG A 94 9.69 5.03 13.29
CA ARG A 94 9.28 4.73 11.90
C ARG A 94 7.84 5.14 11.64
N PHE A 95 6.91 4.89 12.56
CA PHE A 95 5.51 5.31 12.39
C PHE A 95 5.31 6.82 12.51
N PHE A 96 6.01 7.51 13.42
CA PHE A 96 5.92 8.98 13.50
C PHE A 96 6.59 9.69 12.32
N HIS A 97 7.63 9.10 11.73
CA HIS A 97 8.35 9.69 10.60
C HIS A 97 7.72 9.35 9.24
N LEU A 98 7.11 8.18 9.09
CA LEU A 98 6.46 7.74 7.84
C LEU A 98 4.94 7.97 7.83
N GLY A 99 4.32 8.25 8.97
CA GLY A 99 2.90 8.59 9.08
C GLY A 99 2.56 10.04 8.72
N SER A 100 3.57 10.86 8.37
CA SER A 100 3.41 12.27 7.96
C SER A 100 3.48 12.49 6.44
N ILE A 101 3.46 11.41 5.62
CA ILE A 101 3.45 11.46 4.15
C ILE A 101 2.11 10.94 3.62
#